data_AF-A0A959WAI2-F1
#
_entry.id   AF-A0A959WAI2-F1
#
_cell.length_a   1.000
_cell.length_b   1.000
_cell.length_c   1.000
_cell.angle_alpha   90.00
_cell.angle_beta   90.00
_cell.angle_gamma   90.00
#
_symmetry.space_group_name_H-M   'P 1'
#
loop_
_entity.id
_entity.type
_entity.pdbx_description
1 polymer ?
#
loop_
_entity_poly.entity_id
_entity_poly.type
_entity_poly.pdbx_seq_one_letter_code
_entity_poly.pdbx_strand_id
1 'polypeptide(L)'
;MEIAASCRKPLFIAIALVAVAFAVLSAQASAQASCDLVAAQNGSDSAPGTAEQPLRSVQALASSLRQGQTGCLRTGTYTDPSDEEVNLAVPNVTLTSYPGERATIRTRLWVEQGADGVTIADLDLDGRNPTNLPSPTINADDVVLRGNDITNQHTAICVSLGSPDTWGRAHRTLVEGNRIHDCGRLPATNQDHGIYVNSSDDAIIRNNLIYDNTDRGIQLYPDAQGTLVTGNVIDGNGQGVIFGGHETTASSNNIVEHNVITNSKIRDNVESSWGGDPGTGNVARDNCVGGGAYDEGDGGILQSYPGGLGFKAVDNLIHVPKYANADGGDFTIPSDDPCAEIIAGVAAETAAPEEVGSGSSAAVETVTIRANRRSVRRLRPVRITGRAKGADSVTVRVRRSSGWRKLGTAHIASNGAYRMRVRIADPGRRALKAEAKGVGDSAPLRLRVRKS
;
A
#
# COMPACT_ATOMS: atom_id res chain seq x y z
N MET A 1 18.45 -84.90 -45.59
CA MET A 1 19.41 -84.29 -46.53
C MET A 1 19.16 -82.79 -46.49
N GLU A 2 19.86 -82.04 -45.64
CA GLU A 2 21.27 -81.62 -45.71
C GLU A 2 21.37 -80.16 -46.17
N ILE A 3 22.04 -79.39 -45.32
CA ILE A 3 22.95 -78.28 -45.62
C ILE A 3 22.36 -76.87 -45.82
N ALA A 4 22.94 -75.99 -45.00
CA ALA A 4 22.82 -74.54 -44.92
C ALA A 4 23.50 -73.79 -46.07
N ALA A 5 23.11 -72.54 -46.32
CA ALA A 5 24.05 -71.40 -46.40
C ALA A 5 23.33 -70.05 -46.61
N SER A 6 23.65 -69.13 -45.70
CA SER A 6 23.63 -67.67 -45.76
C SER A 6 23.58 -66.97 -47.12
N CYS A 7 22.76 -65.91 -47.23
CA CYS A 7 23.17 -64.66 -47.88
C CYS A 7 22.46 -63.43 -47.29
N ARG A 8 23.25 -62.48 -46.76
CA ARG A 8 22.85 -61.15 -46.25
C ARG A 8 22.75 -60.12 -47.38
N LYS A 9 21.84 -59.13 -47.28
CA LYS A 9 22.01 -57.69 -47.60
C LYS A 9 20.69 -56.90 -47.38
N PRO A 10 20.73 -55.57 -47.18
CA PRO A 10 20.58 -54.92 -45.87
C PRO A 10 19.22 -54.23 -45.67
N LEU A 11 18.77 -54.18 -44.41
CA LEU A 11 17.55 -53.50 -43.96
C LEU A 11 17.89 -52.04 -43.60
N PHE A 12 17.17 -51.11 -44.23
CA PHE A 12 17.19 -49.68 -43.92
C PHE A 12 16.81 -49.45 -42.45
N ILE A 13 17.67 -48.78 -41.69
CA ILE A 13 17.40 -48.32 -40.33
C ILE A 13 16.52 -47.07 -40.43
N ALA A 14 15.24 -47.23 -40.11
CA ALA A 14 14.36 -46.10 -39.80
C ALA A 14 14.65 -45.64 -38.37
N ILE A 15 15.19 -44.44 -38.23
CA ILE A 15 15.41 -43.78 -36.93
C ILE A 15 14.05 -43.26 -36.45
N ALA A 16 13.47 -43.95 -35.46
CA ALA A 16 12.33 -43.43 -34.71
C ALA A 16 12.84 -42.46 -33.65
N LEU A 17 12.64 -41.16 -33.88
CA LEU A 17 12.83 -40.11 -32.87
C LEU A 17 11.63 -40.13 -31.92
N VAL A 18 11.81 -40.74 -30.75
CA VAL A 18 10.89 -40.61 -29.61
C VAL A 18 11.19 -39.26 -28.95
N ALA A 19 10.38 -38.25 -29.24
CA ALA A 19 10.39 -36.99 -28.49
C ALA A 19 9.55 -37.18 -27.21
N VAL A 20 10.21 -37.57 -26.12
CA VAL A 20 9.62 -37.49 -24.78
C VAL A 20 9.63 -36.02 -24.38
N ALA A 21 8.50 -35.34 -24.57
CA ALA A 21 8.28 -34.01 -24.01
C ALA A 21 8.08 -34.14 -22.49
N PHE A 22 9.17 -34.00 -21.73
CA PHE A 22 9.08 -33.73 -20.30
C PHE A 22 8.57 -32.30 -20.12
N ALA A 23 7.26 -32.15 -19.91
CA ALA A 23 6.70 -30.92 -19.36
C ALA A 23 7.20 -30.80 -17.92
N VAL A 24 8.27 -30.04 -17.72
CA VAL A 24 8.70 -29.59 -16.40
C VAL A 24 7.70 -28.53 -15.97
N LEU A 25 6.63 -28.96 -15.29
CA LEU A 25 5.84 -28.04 -14.47
C LEU A 25 6.74 -27.59 -13.33
N SER A 26 7.43 -26.48 -13.55
CA SER A 26 8.06 -25.70 -12.51
C SER A 26 6.95 -25.10 -11.64
N ALA A 27 6.37 -25.91 -10.75
CA ALA A 27 5.68 -25.37 -9.59
C ALA A 27 6.75 -24.59 -8.84
N GLN A 28 6.72 -23.25 -8.94
CA GLN A 28 7.47 -22.41 -8.04
C GLN A 28 6.99 -22.79 -6.65
N ALA A 29 7.82 -23.53 -5.93
CA ALA A 29 7.62 -23.77 -4.52
C ALA A 29 7.71 -22.40 -3.86
N SER A 30 6.56 -21.78 -3.62
CA SER A 30 6.44 -20.69 -2.67
C SER A 30 7.13 -21.16 -1.40
N ALA A 31 8.24 -20.52 -1.02
CA ALA A 31 8.86 -20.77 0.27
C ALA A 31 7.75 -20.63 1.31
N GLN A 32 7.31 -21.75 1.92
CA GLN A 32 6.27 -21.70 2.94
C GLN A 32 6.81 -20.79 4.03
N ALA A 33 6.18 -19.62 4.19
CA ALA A 33 6.54 -18.69 5.24
C ALA A 33 6.46 -19.46 6.56
N SER A 34 7.59 -19.62 7.24
CA SER A 34 7.63 -20.25 8.55
C SER A 34 6.98 -19.29 9.55
N CYS A 35 5.87 -19.70 10.14
CA CYS A 35 5.17 -18.88 11.13
C CYS A 35 5.96 -18.81 12.43
N ASP A 36 6.35 -17.61 12.86
CA ASP A 36 6.93 -17.38 14.17
C ASP A 36 5.86 -17.44 15.27
N LEU A 37 4.71 -16.81 15.00
CA LEU A 37 3.55 -16.80 15.89
C LEU A 37 2.28 -17.13 15.10
N VAL A 38 1.33 -17.76 15.78
CA VAL A 38 0.07 -18.23 15.19
C VAL A 38 -1.11 -17.68 15.99
N ALA A 39 -2.14 -17.23 15.27
CA ALA A 39 -3.46 -16.97 15.83
C ALA A 39 -4.50 -17.95 15.26
N ALA A 40 -5.49 -18.31 16.09
CA ALA A 40 -6.60 -19.18 15.74
C ALA A 40 -7.87 -18.75 16.50
N GLN A 41 -9.06 -18.95 15.91
CA GLN A 41 -10.33 -18.55 16.55
C GLN A 41 -10.58 -19.22 17.92
N ASN A 42 -10.04 -20.43 18.13
CA ASN A 42 -10.11 -21.19 19.38
C ASN A 42 -8.91 -20.95 20.32
N GLY A 43 -8.03 -20.00 19.98
CA GLY A 43 -6.86 -19.65 20.78
C GLY A 43 -7.16 -18.82 22.02
N SER A 44 -6.10 -18.35 22.68
CA SER A 44 -6.17 -17.43 23.82
C SER A 44 -5.09 -16.36 23.71
N ASP A 45 -5.42 -15.10 23.97
CA ASP A 45 -4.43 -14.00 23.94
C ASP A 45 -3.41 -14.05 25.10
N SER A 46 -3.61 -14.98 26.05
CA SER A 46 -2.61 -15.34 27.06
C SER A 46 -1.70 -16.50 26.66
N ALA A 47 -1.94 -17.12 25.51
CA ALA A 47 -1.15 -18.24 25.00
C ALA A 47 0.19 -17.76 24.44
N PRO A 48 1.20 -18.64 24.33
CA PRO A 48 2.51 -18.28 23.77
C PRO A 48 2.49 -17.99 22.27
N GLY A 49 1.40 -18.28 21.55
CA GLY A 49 1.30 -18.08 20.10
C GLY A 49 1.95 -19.16 19.27
N THR A 50 2.10 -20.38 19.80
CA THR A 50 2.58 -21.53 18.99
C THR A 50 1.42 -22.12 18.19
N ALA A 51 1.71 -23.03 17.26
CA ALA A 51 0.67 -23.73 16.49
C ALA A 51 -0.29 -24.54 17.37
N GLU A 52 0.20 -25.11 18.48
CA GLU A 52 -0.58 -25.92 19.44
C GLU A 52 -1.28 -25.06 20.51
N GLN A 53 -0.73 -23.87 20.80
CA GLN A 53 -1.29 -22.91 21.76
C GLN A 53 -1.32 -21.51 21.12
N PRO A 54 -2.23 -21.30 20.14
CA PRO A 54 -2.27 -20.07 19.36
C PRO A 54 -2.86 -18.90 20.15
N LEU A 55 -2.49 -17.69 19.75
CA LEU A 55 -3.17 -16.46 20.14
C LEU A 55 -4.60 -16.45 19.59
N ARG A 56 -5.49 -15.62 20.13
CA ARG A 56 -6.88 -15.56 19.66
C ARG A 56 -7.11 -14.43 18.68
N SER A 57 -6.64 -13.23 19.00
CA SER A 57 -6.92 -12.00 18.25
C SER A 57 -5.77 -11.61 17.32
N VAL A 58 -6.12 -10.90 16.25
CA VAL A 58 -5.15 -10.31 15.33
C VAL A 58 -4.29 -9.26 16.05
N GLN A 59 -4.89 -8.46 16.94
CA GLN A 59 -4.16 -7.44 17.69
C GLN A 59 -3.14 -8.05 18.65
N ALA A 60 -3.48 -9.14 19.36
CA ALA A 60 -2.52 -9.85 20.20
C ALA A 60 -1.37 -10.45 19.38
N LEU A 61 -1.67 -11.02 18.21
CA LEU A 61 -0.65 -11.51 17.28
C LEU A 61 0.28 -10.37 16.84
N ALA A 62 -0.28 -9.29 16.28
CA ALA A 62 0.46 -8.14 15.80
C ALA A 62 1.35 -7.49 16.88
N SER A 63 0.85 -7.40 18.12
CA SER A 63 1.61 -6.83 19.25
C SER A 63 2.68 -7.75 19.82
N SER A 64 2.60 -9.06 19.55
CA SER A 64 3.55 -10.05 20.06
C SER A 64 4.73 -10.28 19.13
N LEU A 65 4.58 -9.94 17.84
CA LEU A 65 5.65 -10.06 16.86
C LEU A 65 6.83 -9.14 17.19
N ARG A 66 8.02 -9.61 16.85
CA ARG A 66 9.26 -8.83 16.83
C ARG A 66 9.63 -8.54 15.38
N GLN A 67 10.47 -7.52 15.19
CA GLN A 67 11.01 -7.17 13.89
C GLN A 67 11.60 -8.41 13.18
N GLY A 68 11.24 -8.61 11.92
CA GLY A 68 11.61 -9.75 11.09
C GLY A 68 10.70 -10.97 11.20
N GLN A 69 9.74 -10.98 12.14
CA GLN A 69 8.89 -12.14 12.37
C GLN A 69 7.62 -12.18 11.50
N THR A 70 7.13 -13.39 11.27
CA THR A 70 5.88 -13.67 10.56
C THR A 70 4.81 -14.16 11.52
N GLY A 71 3.69 -13.42 11.58
CA GLY A 71 2.47 -13.84 12.24
C GLY A 71 1.49 -14.46 11.26
N CYS A 72 1.06 -15.68 11.55
CA CYS A 72 0.14 -16.43 10.71
C CYS A 72 -1.24 -16.57 11.36
N LEU A 73 -2.30 -16.35 10.60
CA LEU A 73 -3.67 -16.57 11.01
C LEU A 73 -4.19 -17.89 10.44
N ARG A 74 -4.62 -18.82 11.29
CA ARG A 74 -5.39 -20.01 10.86
C ARG A 74 -6.69 -19.57 10.20
N THR A 75 -7.26 -20.42 9.35
CA THR A 75 -8.57 -20.19 8.73
C THR A 75 -9.62 -19.82 9.78
N GLY A 76 -10.41 -18.80 9.44
CA GLY A 76 -11.43 -18.24 10.29
C GLY A 76 -11.61 -16.76 10.02
N THR A 77 -12.68 -16.20 10.58
CA THR A 77 -12.95 -14.76 10.54
C THR A 77 -12.58 -14.14 11.88
N TYR A 78 -11.67 -13.18 11.85
CA TYR A 78 -11.20 -12.47 13.03
C TYR A 78 -11.80 -11.08 13.07
N THR A 79 -12.55 -10.81 14.14
CA THR A 79 -13.11 -9.49 14.47
C THR A 79 -12.47 -9.03 15.77
N ASP A 80 -12.11 -7.74 15.91
CA ASP A 80 -11.62 -7.21 17.19
C ASP A 80 -12.78 -6.60 18.00
N PRO A 81 -13.09 -7.11 19.20
CA PRO A 81 -14.17 -6.59 20.03
C PRO A 81 -13.75 -5.44 20.97
N SER A 82 -12.46 -5.07 21.03
CA SER A 82 -11.90 -4.25 22.12
C SER A 82 -11.36 -2.87 21.73
N ASP A 83 -11.06 -2.66 20.46
CA ASP A 83 -10.81 -1.38 19.79
C ASP A 83 -11.04 -1.67 18.30
N GLU A 84 -11.92 -0.93 17.62
CA GLU A 84 -12.49 -1.26 16.28
C GLU A 84 -11.49 -1.30 15.11
N GLU A 85 -10.20 -1.42 15.43
CA GLU A 85 -9.07 -1.45 14.52
C GLU A 85 -7.93 -2.33 15.07
N VAL A 86 -7.19 -2.97 14.18
CA VAL A 86 -5.91 -3.61 14.47
C VAL A 86 -4.80 -2.64 14.08
N ASN A 87 -3.99 -2.27 15.08
CA ASN A 87 -2.82 -1.42 14.91
C ASN A 87 -1.57 -2.26 14.67
N LEU A 88 -0.94 -2.04 13.52
CA LEU A 88 0.36 -2.58 13.12
C LEU A 88 1.41 -1.51 13.40
N ALA A 89 2.14 -1.69 14.50
CA ALA A 89 3.12 -0.72 15.02
C ALA A 89 4.57 -1.25 15.04
N VAL A 90 4.75 -2.56 14.80
CA VAL A 90 6.07 -3.20 14.79
C VAL A 90 6.59 -3.17 13.35
N PRO A 91 7.76 -2.58 13.07
CA PRO A 91 8.32 -2.54 11.72
C PRO A 91 8.83 -3.92 11.28
N ASN A 92 8.94 -4.12 9.97
CA ASN A 92 9.42 -5.33 9.30
C ASN A 92 8.78 -6.63 9.82
N VAL A 93 7.47 -6.63 10.07
CA VAL A 93 6.73 -7.85 10.38
C VAL A 93 5.83 -8.23 9.22
N THR A 94 5.58 -9.53 9.09
CA THR A 94 4.63 -10.06 8.11
C THR A 94 3.38 -10.54 8.84
N LEU A 95 2.21 -10.14 8.36
CA LEU A 95 0.92 -10.71 8.75
C LEU A 95 0.35 -11.45 7.55
N THR A 96 0.06 -12.75 7.71
CA THR A 96 -0.40 -13.60 6.60
C THR A 96 -1.31 -14.73 7.07
N SER A 97 -1.94 -15.45 6.12
CA SER A 97 -2.64 -16.70 6.42
C SER A 97 -1.64 -17.80 6.78
N TYR A 98 -2.08 -18.75 7.61
CA TYR A 98 -1.30 -19.95 7.90
C TYR A 98 -1.10 -20.77 6.60
N PRO A 99 0.06 -21.42 6.40
CA PRO A 99 0.33 -22.13 5.14
C PRO A 99 -0.76 -23.13 4.74
N GLY A 100 -1.29 -22.98 3.53
CA GLY A 100 -2.37 -23.82 2.99
C GLY A 100 -3.77 -23.46 3.49
N GLU A 101 -3.89 -22.40 4.30
CA GLU A 101 -5.13 -21.88 4.85
C GLU A 101 -5.39 -20.48 4.29
N ARG A 102 -6.62 -19.99 4.43
CA ARG A 102 -7.01 -18.60 4.11
C ARG A 102 -7.80 -18.02 5.30
N ALA A 103 -7.32 -16.91 5.83
CA ALA A 103 -7.93 -16.23 6.97
C ALA A 103 -8.57 -14.89 6.55
N THR A 104 -9.68 -14.55 7.19
CA THR A 104 -10.38 -13.28 6.99
C THR A 104 -10.18 -12.37 8.18
N ILE A 105 -9.70 -11.16 7.95
CA ILE A 105 -9.69 -10.08 8.95
C ILE A 105 -10.89 -9.18 8.66
N ARG A 106 -11.89 -9.20 9.55
CA ARG A 106 -13.07 -8.33 9.50
C ARG A 106 -13.00 -7.26 10.57
N THR A 107 -12.16 -6.27 10.31
CA THR A 107 -11.99 -5.07 11.14
C THR A 107 -11.10 -4.09 10.37
N ARG A 108 -10.95 -2.87 10.89
CA ARG A 108 -10.05 -1.90 10.31
C ARG A 108 -8.59 -2.30 10.53
N LEU A 109 -7.76 -2.26 9.48
CA LEU A 109 -6.31 -2.35 9.58
C LEU A 109 -5.67 -0.96 9.51
N TRP A 110 -4.77 -0.69 10.45
CA TRP A 110 -4.04 0.57 10.55
C TRP A 110 -2.54 0.31 10.67
N VAL A 111 -1.77 0.68 9.64
CA VAL A 111 -0.31 0.67 9.71
C VAL A 111 0.15 2.03 10.24
N GLU A 112 0.70 2.02 11.45
CA GLU A 112 1.17 3.22 12.12
C GLU A 112 2.41 3.81 11.45
N GLN A 113 2.53 5.13 11.46
CA GLN A 113 3.77 5.79 11.04
C GLN A 113 4.98 5.26 11.81
N GLY A 114 6.01 4.79 11.08
CA GLY A 114 7.21 4.16 11.62
C GLY A 114 7.13 2.64 11.77
N ALA A 115 6.02 2.01 11.40
CA ALA A 115 5.92 0.56 11.19
C ALA A 115 6.43 0.18 9.79
N ASP A 116 7.63 0.65 9.46
CA ASP A 116 8.19 0.57 8.11
C ASP A 116 8.49 -0.89 7.75
N GLY A 117 8.30 -1.28 6.49
CA GLY A 117 8.56 -2.65 6.02
C GLY A 117 7.49 -3.68 6.42
N VAL A 118 6.35 -3.26 6.96
CA VAL A 118 5.24 -4.19 7.25
C VAL A 118 4.73 -4.83 5.96
N THR A 119 4.54 -6.15 5.99
CA THR A 119 3.90 -6.91 4.90
C THR A 119 2.55 -7.46 5.36
N ILE A 120 1.49 -7.20 4.61
CA ILE A 120 0.16 -7.79 4.78
C ILE A 120 -0.10 -8.63 3.53
N ALA A 121 -0.10 -9.95 3.68
CA ALA A 121 -0.10 -10.85 2.53
C ALA A 121 -1.06 -12.02 2.65
N ASP A 122 -1.63 -12.43 1.52
CA ASP A 122 -2.41 -13.65 1.38
C ASP A 122 -3.60 -13.76 2.35
N LEU A 123 -4.31 -12.66 2.58
CA LEU A 123 -5.48 -12.56 3.47
C LEU A 123 -6.74 -12.12 2.74
N ASP A 124 -7.90 -12.49 3.29
CA ASP A 124 -9.15 -11.81 2.95
C ASP A 124 -9.35 -10.64 3.93
N LEU A 125 -9.39 -9.42 3.40
CA LEU A 125 -9.53 -8.19 4.16
C LEU A 125 -10.93 -7.64 3.95
N ASP A 126 -11.74 -7.74 4.99
CA ASP A 126 -13.09 -7.20 5.05
C ASP A 126 -13.07 -5.93 5.92
N GLY A 127 -12.85 -4.79 5.27
CA GLY A 127 -12.58 -3.50 5.92
C GLY A 127 -13.77 -2.87 6.63
N ARG A 128 -14.92 -3.55 6.74
CA ARG A 128 -16.09 -3.03 7.45
C ARG A 128 -15.75 -2.73 8.91
N ASN A 129 -15.99 -1.51 9.31
CA ASN A 129 -15.75 -1.02 10.66
C ASN A 129 -16.81 0.02 11.05
N PRO A 130 -17.13 0.19 12.35
CA PRO A 130 -18.23 1.05 12.78
C PRO A 130 -18.03 2.54 12.46
N THR A 131 -16.79 2.96 12.19
CA THR A 131 -16.46 4.33 11.79
C THR A 131 -16.47 4.59 10.28
N ASN A 132 -16.69 3.56 9.45
CA ASN A 132 -16.58 3.62 7.99
C ASN A 132 -15.28 4.29 7.50
N LEU A 133 -14.17 4.05 8.21
CA LEU A 133 -12.86 4.57 7.83
C LEU A 133 -12.17 3.62 6.83
N PRO A 134 -11.21 4.13 6.02
CA PRO A 134 -10.45 3.31 5.09
C PRO A 134 -9.70 2.17 5.79
N SER A 135 -9.63 0.99 5.14
CA SER A 135 -8.99 -0.19 5.71
C SER A 135 -8.49 -1.16 4.63
N PRO A 136 -7.16 -1.30 4.44
CA PRO A 136 -6.10 -0.73 5.28
C PRO A 136 -5.88 0.78 5.10
N THR A 137 -5.53 1.46 6.20
CA THR A 137 -4.86 2.77 6.13
C THR A 137 -3.36 2.60 6.39
N ILE A 138 -2.52 3.10 5.49
CA ILE A 138 -1.07 2.91 5.52
C ILE A 138 -0.37 4.25 5.68
N ASN A 139 0.40 4.43 6.75
CA ASN A 139 1.10 5.69 7.05
C ASN A 139 2.62 5.52 7.23
N ALA A 140 3.15 4.34 6.89
CA ALA A 140 4.55 3.97 7.06
C ALA A 140 5.26 3.82 5.71
N ASP A 141 6.58 3.66 5.78
CA ASP A 141 7.42 3.48 4.60
C ASP A 141 7.55 2.01 4.23
N ASP A 142 7.77 1.72 2.95
CA ASP A 142 8.14 0.39 2.45
C ASP A 142 7.13 -0.72 2.80
N VAL A 143 5.85 -0.35 2.97
CA VAL A 143 4.76 -1.28 3.29
C VAL A 143 4.37 -2.06 2.05
N VAL A 144 4.10 -3.36 2.22
CA VAL A 144 3.70 -4.25 1.14
C VAL A 144 2.32 -4.85 1.40
N LEU A 145 1.40 -4.66 0.45
CA LEU A 145 0.10 -5.36 0.38
C LEU A 145 0.15 -6.32 -0.80
N ARG A 146 0.14 -7.63 -0.54
CA ARG A 146 0.34 -8.66 -1.56
C ARG A 146 -0.70 -9.78 -1.52
N GLY A 147 -1.27 -10.16 -2.66
CA GLY A 147 -2.05 -11.41 -2.75
C GLY A 147 -3.33 -11.42 -1.90
N ASN A 148 -3.82 -10.25 -1.49
CA ASN A 148 -5.01 -10.12 -0.65
C ASN A 148 -6.27 -10.06 -1.50
N ASP A 149 -7.39 -10.48 -0.92
CA ASP A 149 -8.72 -10.18 -1.42
C ASP A 149 -9.34 -9.10 -0.53
N ILE A 150 -9.59 -7.90 -1.06
CA ILE A 150 -9.88 -6.69 -0.28
C ILE A 150 -11.25 -6.16 -0.67
N THR A 151 -12.14 -6.08 0.31
CA THR A 151 -13.47 -5.52 0.16
C THR A 151 -13.92 -4.81 1.43
N ASN A 152 -14.98 -4.02 1.34
CA ASN A 152 -15.75 -3.63 2.52
C ASN A 152 -17.26 -3.72 2.30
N GLN A 153 -17.70 -4.46 1.28
CA GLN A 153 -19.11 -4.64 0.93
C GLN A 153 -19.86 -3.31 0.84
N HIS A 154 -19.25 -2.36 0.12
CA HIS A 154 -19.76 -1.04 -0.17
C HIS A 154 -20.02 -0.17 1.06
N THR A 155 -19.02 -0.02 1.95
CA THR A 155 -19.13 0.84 3.15
C THR A 155 -18.16 2.01 3.20
N ALA A 156 -16.98 1.91 2.58
CA ALA A 156 -15.92 2.93 2.70
C ALA A 156 -14.85 2.81 1.59
N ILE A 157 -13.75 3.55 1.68
CA ILE A 157 -12.54 3.30 0.87
C ILE A 157 -11.90 1.97 1.30
N CYS A 158 -11.40 1.17 0.36
CA CYS A 158 -10.64 -0.03 0.72
C CYS A 158 -9.20 0.31 1.11
N VAL A 159 -8.36 0.82 0.22
CA VAL A 159 -6.95 1.09 0.52
C VAL A 159 -6.69 2.60 0.58
N SER A 160 -6.04 3.09 1.63
CA SER A 160 -5.60 4.49 1.73
C SER A 160 -4.11 4.61 2.01
N LEU A 161 -3.38 5.34 1.15
CA LEU A 161 -1.95 5.59 1.29
C LEU A 161 -1.67 7.00 1.80
N GLY A 162 -1.12 7.08 3.00
CA GLY A 162 -0.83 8.31 3.71
C GLY A 162 -2.06 9.08 4.17
N SER A 163 -1.79 10.17 4.86
CA SER A 163 -2.79 11.05 5.45
C SER A 163 -2.20 12.45 5.66
N PRO A 164 -2.53 13.43 4.78
CA PRO A 164 -1.82 14.71 4.67
C PRO A 164 -1.87 15.55 5.95
N ASP A 165 -2.97 15.49 6.70
CA ASP A 165 -3.20 16.38 7.85
C ASP A 165 -3.04 15.72 9.21
N THR A 166 -2.99 14.39 9.26
CA THR A 166 -3.19 13.69 10.52
C THR A 166 -2.14 12.66 10.88
N TRP A 167 -1.65 11.82 9.96
CA TRP A 167 -0.94 10.60 10.38
C TRP A 167 0.40 10.33 9.73
N GLY A 168 0.68 10.95 8.58
CA GLY A 168 1.99 10.85 7.94
C GLY A 168 1.87 10.68 6.44
N ARG A 169 2.97 10.94 5.75
CA ARG A 169 3.14 10.61 4.34
C ARG A 169 3.63 9.17 4.27
N ALA A 170 3.08 8.39 3.35
CA ALA A 170 3.56 7.03 3.08
C ALA A 170 4.61 7.09 1.95
N HIS A 171 5.67 6.31 2.05
CA HIS A 171 6.72 6.29 1.03
C HIS A 171 6.92 4.87 0.52
N ARG A 172 7.06 4.69 -0.80
CA ARG A 172 7.42 3.41 -1.44
C ARG A 172 6.50 2.25 -1.05
N THR A 173 5.20 2.53 -0.90
CA THR A 173 4.21 1.47 -0.66
C THR A 173 4.02 0.63 -1.93
N LEU A 174 4.04 -0.69 -1.77
CA LEU A 174 3.82 -1.65 -2.84
C LEU A 174 2.47 -2.33 -2.66
N VAL A 175 1.56 -2.14 -3.61
CA VAL A 175 0.25 -2.80 -3.68
C VAL A 175 0.27 -3.73 -4.88
N GLU A 176 0.37 -5.04 -4.65
CA GLU A 176 0.53 -6.00 -5.74
C GLU A 176 -0.28 -7.30 -5.66
N GLY A 177 -0.74 -7.78 -6.81
CA GLY A 177 -1.40 -9.10 -6.88
C GLY A 177 -2.68 -9.18 -6.04
N ASN A 178 -3.29 -8.06 -5.66
CA ASN A 178 -4.50 -8.03 -4.86
C ASN A 178 -5.75 -8.03 -5.75
N ARG A 179 -6.86 -8.51 -5.20
CA ARG A 179 -8.22 -8.25 -5.70
C ARG A 179 -8.82 -7.16 -4.82
N ILE A 180 -9.34 -6.09 -5.41
CA ILE A 180 -9.89 -4.93 -4.68
C ILE A 180 -11.26 -4.61 -5.27
N HIS A 181 -12.31 -4.96 -4.54
CA HIS A 181 -13.66 -4.95 -5.08
C HIS A 181 -14.75 -4.66 -4.06
N ASP A 182 -15.92 -4.28 -4.58
CA ASP A 182 -17.09 -3.89 -3.80
C ASP A 182 -16.74 -2.87 -2.70
N CYS A 183 -15.88 -1.89 -3.03
CA CYS A 183 -15.53 -0.80 -2.14
C CYS A 183 -16.46 0.39 -2.35
N GLY A 184 -16.80 1.07 -1.25
CA GLY A 184 -17.45 2.38 -1.26
C GLY A 184 -18.96 2.35 -1.25
N ARG A 185 -19.58 3.32 -0.59
CA ARG A 185 -21.02 3.32 -0.28
C ARG A 185 -21.87 3.43 -1.54
N LEU A 186 -22.88 2.55 -1.61
CA LEU A 186 -23.97 2.66 -2.56
C LEU A 186 -25.16 3.45 -1.97
N PRO A 187 -25.84 4.31 -2.77
CA PRO A 187 -25.45 4.73 -4.11
C PRO A 187 -24.17 5.58 -4.08
N ALA A 188 -23.48 5.66 -5.23
CA ALA A 188 -22.27 6.45 -5.41
C ALA A 188 -22.39 7.87 -4.87
N THR A 189 -21.35 8.31 -4.15
CA THR A 189 -21.32 9.64 -3.51
C THR A 189 -20.10 10.46 -3.88
N ASN A 190 -19.28 9.95 -4.78
CA ASN A 190 -18.05 10.58 -5.26
C ASN A 190 -16.97 10.74 -4.17
N GLN A 191 -16.92 9.84 -3.19
CA GLN A 191 -16.07 9.94 -2.00
C GLN A 191 -15.35 8.64 -1.63
N ASP A 192 -15.80 7.48 -2.12
CA ASP A 192 -15.30 6.19 -1.67
C ASP A 192 -14.72 5.37 -2.84
N HIS A 193 -13.49 4.89 -2.70
CA HIS A 193 -12.66 4.40 -3.81
C HIS A 193 -12.07 3.02 -3.48
N GLY A 194 -11.63 2.29 -4.51
CA GLY A 194 -10.81 1.09 -4.32
C GLY A 194 -9.49 1.45 -3.64
N ILE A 195 -8.65 2.23 -4.33
CA ILE A 195 -7.37 2.75 -3.82
C ILE A 195 -7.38 4.27 -3.81
N TYR A 196 -7.02 4.87 -2.67
CA TYR A 196 -6.84 6.29 -2.49
C TYR A 196 -5.39 6.63 -2.12
N VAL A 197 -4.65 7.20 -3.08
CA VAL A 197 -3.27 7.65 -2.86
C VAL A 197 -3.31 9.09 -2.38
N ASN A 198 -3.41 9.25 -1.07
CA ASN A 198 -3.73 10.51 -0.41
C ASN A 198 -2.51 11.44 -0.29
N SER A 199 -1.50 10.99 0.46
CA SER A 199 -0.25 11.72 0.66
C SER A 199 0.87 10.70 0.63
N SER A 200 1.38 10.44 -0.56
CA SER A 200 2.36 9.38 -0.76
C SER A 200 3.38 9.70 -1.84
N ASP A 201 4.62 9.28 -1.62
CA ASP A 201 5.69 9.31 -2.61
C ASP A 201 6.03 7.89 -3.09
N ASP A 202 6.27 7.76 -4.39
CA ASP A 202 6.91 6.60 -5.03
C ASP A 202 6.16 5.28 -4.79
N ALA A 203 4.82 5.33 -4.65
CA ALA A 203 4.02 4.13 -4.54
C ALA A 203 4.02 3.33 -5.85
N ILE A 204 3.98 2.01 -5.75
CA ILE A 204 3.85 1.10 -6.89
C ILE A 204 2.57 0.29 -6.71
N ILE A 205 1.64 0.44 -7.65
CA ILE A 205 0.37 -0.29 -7.69
C ILE A 205 0.43 -1.18 -8.93
N ARG A 206 0.64 -2.49 -8.74
CA ARG A 206 0.88 -3.39 -9.88
C ARG A 206 0.17 -4.72 -9.84
N ASN A 207 -0.19 -5.25 -11.01
CA ASN A 207 -0.73 -6.61 -11.14
C ASN A 207 -1.95 -6.88 -10.24
N ASN A 208 -2.76 -5.86 -9.95
CA ASN A 208 -4.00 -5.99 -9.17
C ASN A 208 -5.21 -6.13 -10.09
N LEU A 209 -6.26 -6.77 -9.58
CA LEU A 209 -7.61 -6.72 -10.14
C LEU A 209 -8.43 -5.74 -9.30
N ILE A 210 -8.84 -4.61 -9.89
CA ILE A 210 -9.54 -3.53 -9.20
C ILE A 210 -10.87 -3.31 -9.89
N TYR A 211 -11.96 -3.79 -9.31
CA TYR A 211 -13.23 -3.87 -10.02
C TYR A 211 -14.45 -3.65 -9.14
N ASP A 212 -15.57 -3.26 -9.74
CA ASP A 212 -16.86 -3.05 -9.06
C ASP A 212 -16.80 -2.13 -7.82
N ASN A 213 -15.84 -1.19 -7.79
CA ASN A 213 -15.79 -0.17 -6.76
C ASN A 213 -16.77 0.96 -7.11
N THR A 214 -17.48 1.45 -6.10
CA THR A 214 -18.64 2.31 -6.30
C THR A 214 -18.31 3.64 -6.97
N ASP A 215 -17.28 4.34 -6.50
CA ASP A 215 -16.76 5.52 -7.20
C ASP A 215 -15.52 5.10 -8.01
N ARG A 216 -14.31 5.34 -7.52
CA ARG A 216 -13.10 5.20 -8.36
C ARG A 216 -12.39 3.89 -8.11
N GLY A 217 -11.79 3.31 -9.15
CA GLY A 217 -10.79 2.26 -8.99
C GLY A 217 -9.56 2.79 -8.26
N ILE A 218 -8.90 3.80 -8.83
CA ILE A 218 -7.72 4.47 -8.23
C ILE A 218 -7.87 5.99 -8.29
N GLN A 219 -7.66 6.62 -7.14
CA GLN A 219 -7.65 8.08 -7.00
C GLN A 219 -6.25 8.54 -6.55
N LEU A 220 -5.53 9.24 -7.44
CA LEU A 220 -4.25 9.88 -7.16
C LEU A 220 -4.51 11.33 -6.73
N TYR A 221 -4.80 11.53 -5.43
CA TYR A 221 -5.26 12.81 -4.91
C TYR A 221 -5.15 12.86 -3.38
N PRO A 222 -4.88 14.03 -2.77
CA PRO A 222 -4.58 15.28 -3.45
C PRO A 222 -3.09 15.46 -3.72
N ASP A 223 -2.24 14.57 -3.18
CA ASP A 223 -0.79 14.75 -3.15
C ASP A 223 -0.03 13.43 -3.36
N ALA A 224 -0.43 12.69 -4.39
CA ALA A 224 0.30 11.52 -4.89
C ALA A 224 1.46 11.97 -5.77
N GLN A 225 2.69 11.57 -5.42
CA GLN A 225 3.89 12.00 -6.13
C GLN A 225 4.67 10.77 -6.59
N GLY A 226 5.03 10.73 -7.88
CA GLY A 226 5.88 9.65 -8.40
C GLY A 226 5.24 8.26 -8.37
N THR A 227 3.92 8.15 -8.27
CA THR A 227 3.24 6.84 -8.22
C THR A 227 3.29 6.15 -9.59
N LEU A 228 3.66 4.87 -9.61
CA LEU A 228 3.58 4.00 -10.77
C LEU A 228 2.36 3.07 -10.63
N VAL A 229 1.43 3.15 -11.58
CA VAL A 229 0.29 2.25 -11.72
C VAL A 229 0.51 1.41 -12.97
N THR A 230 0.75 0.09 -12.82
CA THR A 230 1.11 -0.75 -13.97
C THR A 230 0.67 -2.21 -13.91
N GLY A 231 0.30 -2.81 -15.04
CA GLY A 231 -0.08 -4.23 -15.09
C GLY A 231 -1.40 -4.54 -14.39
N ASN A 232 -2.20 -3.54 -14.04
CA ASN A 232 -3.47 -3.76 -13.37
C ASN A 232 -4.60 -3.98 -14.39
N VAL A 233 -5.61 -4.76 -14.00
CA VAL A 233 -6.93 -4.71 -14.62
C VAL A 233 -7.82 -3.85 -13.73
N ILE A 234 -8.38 -2.80 -14.29
CA ILE A 234 -9.23 -1.81 -13.62
C ILE A 234 -10.55 -1.75 -14.38
N ASP A 235 -11.55 -2.49 -13.92
CA ASP A 235 -12.77 -2.75 -14.71
C ASP A 235 -14.06 -2.48 -13.94
N GLY A 236 -15.08 -1.89 -14.57
CA GLY A 236 -16.43 -1.87 -13.99
C GLY A 236 -16.56 -1.02 -12.71
N ASN A 237 -15.57 -0.19 -12.40
CA ASN A 237 -15.65 0.79 -11.31
C ASN A 237 -16.58 1.94 -11.72
N GLY A 238 -17.02 2.79 -10.79
CA GLY A 238 -17.71 4.04 -11.16
C GLY A 238 -16.86 4.92 -12.09
N GLN A 239 -15.58 5.07 -11.78
CA GLN A 239 -14.54 5.69 -12.59
C GLN A 239 -13.25 4.86 -12.51
N GLY A 240 -12.37 4.97 -13.50
CA GLY A 240 -11.14 4.18 -13.54
C GLY A 240 -10.03 4.79 -12.67
N VAL A 241 -9.09 5.49 -13.33
CA VAL A 241 -7.95 6.16 -12.69
C VAL A 241 -8.10 7.66 -12.80
N ILE A 242 -7.91 8.37 -11.67
CA ILE A 242 -8.02 9.82 -11.63
C ILE A 242 -6.73 10.47 -11.13
N PHE A 243 -6.23 11.42 -11.91
CA PHE A 243 -5.19 12.36 -11.48
C PHE A 243 -5.85 13.58 -10.83
N GLY A 244 -5.44 13.96 -9.63
CA GLY A 244 -6.09 15.07 -8.97
C GLY A 244 -5.30 15.79 -7.89
N GLY A 245 -5.88 16.90 -7.45
CA GLY A 245 -5.31 17.81 -6.47
C GLY A 245 -6.37 18.68 -5.81
N HIS A 246 -6.03 19.24 -4.66
CA HIS A 246 -6.84 20.19 -3.91
C HIS A 246 -6.28 21.62 -4.12
N GLU A 247 -6.89 22.62 -3.49
CA GLU A 247 -6.61 24.05 -3.67
C GLU A 247 -5.11 24.42 -3.56
N THR A 248 -4.33 23.70 -2.74
CA THR A 248 -2.92 23.99 -2.48
C THR A 248 -1.97 22.82 -2.68
N THR A 249 -2.46 21.69 -3.20
CA THR A 249 -1.67 20.47 -3.40
C THR A 249 -2.09 19.79 -4.69
N ALA A 250 -1.13 19.29 -5.45
CA ALA A 250 -1.41 18.67 -6.74
C ALA A 250 -0.55 17.41 -6.94
N SER A 251 -1.20 16.29 -7.23
CA SER A 251 -0.50 15.05 -7.57
C SER A 251 0.29 15.22 -8.86
N SER A 252 1.59 14.89 -8.82
CA SER A 252 2.51 15.12 -9.95
C SER A 252 3.45 13.94 -10.18
N ASN A 253 3.99 13.86 -11.40
CA ASN A 253 4.94 12.83 -11.83
C ASN A 253 4.43 11.39 -11.68
N ASN A 254 3.11 11.18 -11.71
CA ASN A 254 2.53 9.85 -11.64
C ASN A 254 2.42 9.25 -13.04
N ILE A 255 2.71 7.95 -13.15
CA ILE A 255 2.72 7.21 -14.41
C ILE A 255 1.68 6.10 -14.31
N VAL A 256 0.74 6.09 -15.26
CA VAL A 256 -0.25 5.03 -15.45
C VAL A 256 0.07 4.35 -16.78
N GLU A 257 0.68 3.17 -16.72
CA GLU A 257 1.16 2.48 -17.92
C GLU A 257 0.96 0.96 -17.90
N HIS A 258 0.75 0.35 -19.07
CA HIS A 258 0.56 -1.10 -19.19
C HIS A 258 -0.60 -1.65 -18.37
N ASN A 259 -1.67 -0.87 -18.20
CA ASN A 259 -2.90 -1.32 -17.54
C ASN A 259 -3.99 -1.61 -18.56
N VAL A 260 -4.98 -2.38 -18.14
CA VAL A 260 -6.26 -2.52 -18.82
C VAL A 260 -7.30 -1.75 -18.00
N ILE A 261 -7.83 -0.65 -18.53
CA ILE A 261 -8.71 0.28 -17.80
C ILE A 261 -10.00 0.43 -18.59
N THR A 262 -11.06 -0.23 -18.12
CA THR A 262 -12.26 -0.42 -18.95
C THR A 262 -13.56 -0.30 -18.17
N ASN A 263 -14.64 -0.05 -18.93
CA ASN A 263 -16.00 -0.18 -18.45
C ASN A 263 -16.37 0.66 -17.21
N SER A 264 -15.75 1.84 -17.02
CA SER A 264 -16.20 2.78 -15.99
C SER A 264 -17.70 3.08 -16.12
N LYS A 265 -18.45 2.97 -15.02
CA LYS A 265 -19.92 2.98 -15.01
C LYS A 265 -20.54 4.38 -14.88
N ILE A 266 -19.78 5.35 -14.35
CA ILE A 266 -20.27 6.71 -14.03
C ILE A 266 -19.58 7.77 -14.89
N ARG A 267 -18.26 7.70 -15.08
CA ARG A 267 -17.48 8.64 -15.90
C ARG A 267 -16.42 7.91 -16.72
N ASP A 268 -15.34 8.59 -17.05
CA ASP A 268 -14.22 8.13 -17.86
C ASP A 268 -13.41 6.99 -17.20
N ASN A 269 -12.66 6.27 -18.02
CA ASN A 269 -11.65 5.30 -17.60
C ASN A 269 -10.40 6.01 -17.06
N VAL A 270 -10.00 7.13 -17.66
CA VAL A 270 -8.88 7.97 -17.18
C VAL A 270 -9.31 9.44 -17.17
N GLU A 271 -9.27 10.09 -16.01
CA GLU A 271 -9.68 11.49 -15.91
C GLU A 271 -8.90 12.33 -14.89
N SER A 272 -9.35 13.57 -14.75
CA SER A 272 -8.76 14.61 -13.92
C SER A 272 -9.74 15.13 -12.88
N SER A 273 -9.23 15.53 -11.71
CA SER A 273 -10.01 16.23 -10.68
C SER A 273 -9.13 17.21 -9.89
N TRP A 274 -9.13 18.48 -10.31
CA TRP A 274 -8.34 19.54 -9.68
C TRP A 274 -9.23 20.57 -8.99
N GLY A 275 -8.96 20.85 -7.71
CA GLY A 275 -9.50 21.97 -6.93
C GLY A 275 -8.63 23.24 -6.98
N GLY A 276 -7.38 23.11 -7.44
CA GLY A 276 -6.44 24.19 -7.68
C GLY A 276 -5.75 24.04 -9.04
N ASP A 277 -4.54 24.59 -9.17
CA ASP A 277 -3.74 24.43 -10.39
C ASP A 277 -3.44 22.94 -10.65
N PRO A 278 -3.63 22.44 -11.89
CA PRO A 278 -3.33 21.06 -12.20
C PRO A 278 -1.88 20.66 -11.92
N GLY A 279 -1.71 19.42 -11.48
CA GLY A 279 -0.40 18.82 -11.32
C GLY A 279 0.34 18.68 -12.65
N THR A 280 1.64 18.37 -12.57
CA THR A 280 2.50 18.29 -13.76
C THR A 280 3.23 16.96 -13.83
N GLY A 281 3.72 16.61 -15.02
CA GLY A 281 4.50 15.38 -15.22
C GLY A 281 3.69 14.09 -15.14
N ASN A 282 2.36 14.15 -14.95
CA ASN A 282 1.54 12.95 -14.98
C ASN A 282 1.36 12.44 -16.42
N VAL A 283 1.39 11.13 -16.59
CA VAL A 283 1.29 10.47 -17.90
C VAL A 283 0.41 9.23 -17.80
N ALA A 284 -0.53 9.08 -18.72
CA ALA A 284 -1.24 7.85 -19.00
C ALA A 284 -0.79 7.35 -20.39
N ARG A 285 -0.03 6.26 -20.43
CA ARG A 285 0.53 5.74 -21.69
C ARG A 285 0.52 4.24 -21.81
N ASP A 286 0.56 3.72 -23.02
CA ASP A 286 0.73 2.28 -23.26
C ASP A 286 -0.30 1.42 -22.49
N ASN A 287 -1.51 1.95 -22.27
CA ASN A 287 -2.60 1.22 -21.64
C ASN A 287 -3.56 0.67 -22.69
N CYS A 288 -4.29 -0.38 -22.36
CA CYS A 288 -5.49 -0.78 -23.06
C CYS A 288 -6.69 -0.10 -22.40
N VAL A 289 -7.41 0.74 -23.12
CA VAL A 289 -8.55 1.53 -22.61
C VAL A 289 -9.77 1.32 -23.49
N GLY A 290 -10.97 1.32 -22.91
CA GLY A 290 -12.19 1.15 -23.70
C GLY A 290 -13.45 0.85 -22.92
N GLY A 291 -14.58 1.08 -23.57
CA GLY A 291 -15.90 0.88 -23.00
C GLY A 291 -16.21 1.89 -21.90
N GLY A 292 -17.31 1.64 -21.20
CA GLY A 292 -17.78 2.51 -20.12
C GLY A 292 -18.74 3.61 -20.59
N ALA A 293 -19.17 4.42 -19.62
CA ALA A 293 -20.24 5.40 -19.81
C ALA A 293 -19.82 6.62 -20.65
N TYR A 294 -18.54 6.97 -20.66
CA TYR A 294 -17.98 8.16 -21.32
C TYR A 294 -16.81 7.79 -22.25
N ASP A 295 -16.97 6.74 -23.06
CA ASP A 295 -15.91 6.36 -24.01
C ASP A 295 -15.78 7.37 -25.17
N GLU A 296 -16.89 7.85 -25.73
CA GLU A 296 -16.94 8.79 -26.87
C GLU A 296 -16.04 8.43 -28.09
N GLY A 297 -15.49 7.21 -28.13
CA GLY A 297 -14.55 6.71 -29.15
C GLY A 297 -13.08 6.99 -28.85
N ASP A 298 -12.74 7.52 -27.66
CA ASP A 298 -11.37 7.82 -27.23
C ASP A 298 -10.83 6.83 -26.17
N GLY A 299 -11.59 5.78 -25.87
CA GLY A 299 -11.27 4.80 -24.84
C GLY A 299 -11.70 5.23 -23.44
N GLY A 300 -12.47 6.31 -23.30
CA GLY A 300 -12.85 6.88 -22.02
C GLY A 300 -11.68 7.63 -21.37
N ILE A 301 -10.94 8.39 -22.17
CA ILE A 301 -9.87 9.25 -21.70
C ILE A 301 -10.37 10.69 -21.76
N LEU A 302 -10.42 11.37 -20.62
CA LEU A 302 -10.88 12.76 -20.57
C LEU A 302 -10.05 13.68 -21.49
N GLN A 303 -10.72 14.33 -22.44
CA GLN A 303 -10.06 15.19 -23.45
C GLN A 303 -9.83 16.63 -23.00
N SER A 304 -10.61 17.13 -22.04
CA SER A 304 -10.45 18.49 -21.53
C SER A 304 -10.89 18.63 -20.07
N TYR A 305 -10.21 19.50 -19.33
CA TYR A 305 -10.55 19.85 -17.96
C TYR A 305 -10.28 21.34 -17.70
N PRO A 306 -11.11 22.06 -16.93
CA PRO A 306 -10.87 23.46 -16.60
C PRO A 306 -9.50 23.69 -15.94
N GLY A 307 -8.69 24.58 -16.53
CA GLY A 307 -7.31 24.83 -16.07
C GLY A 307 -6.26 23.87 -16.66
N GLY A 308 -6.68 22.82 -17.38
CA GLY A 308 -5.82 21.84 -18.01
C GLY A 308 -6.01 20.43 -17.44
N LEU A 309 -5.71 19.40 -18.23
CA LEU A 309 -5.85 17.99 -17.82
C LEU A 309 -4.93 17.64 -16.64
N GLY A 310 -3.75 18.23 -16.56
CA GLY A 310 -2.75 17.85 -15.56
C GLY A 310 -2.08 16.50 -15.80
N PHE A 311 -2.42 15.81 -16.91
CA PHE A 311 -1.73 14.62 -17.41
C PHE A 311 -1.65 14.65 -18.95
N LYS A 312 -0.79 13.81 -19.52
CA LYS A 312 -0.73 13.53 -20.96
C LYS A 312 -1.19 12.11 -21.24
N ALA A 313 -2.04 11.94 -22.24
CA ALA A 313 -2.37 10.63 -22.79
C ALA A 313 -1.53 10.38 -24.05
N VAL A 314 -0.80 9.26 -24.12
CA VAL A 314 0.11 8.94 -25.23
C VAL A 314 0.06 7.44 -25.51
N ASP A 315 -0.05 7.03 -26.78
CA ASP A 315 0.10 5.62 -27.20
C ASP A 315 -0.79 4.60 -26.43
N ASN A 316 -1.97 5.02 -25.97
CA ASN A 316 -2.95 4.09 -25.39
C ASN A 316 -3.71 3.37 -26.51
N LEU A 317 -3.80 2.05 -26.40
CA LEU A 317 -4.61 1.21 -27.27
C LEU A 317 -6.09 1.35 -26.88
N ILE A 318 -6.92 1.79 -27.82
CA ILE A 318 -8.37 1.83 -27.64
C ILE A 318 -8.95 0.47 -28.05
N HIS A 319 -9.25 -0.38 -27.07
CA HIS A 319 -9.81 -1.71 -27.27
C HIS A 319 -10.51 -2.21 -26.00
N VAL A 320 -11.66 -2.86 -26.15
CA VAL A 320 -12.33 -3.54 -25.05
C VAL A 320 -11.89 -5.01 -25.04
N PRO A 321 -11.23 -5.50 -23.98
CA PRO A 321 -10.73 -6.85 -23.90
C PRO A 321 -11.87 -7.87 -23.83
N LYS A 322 -11.61 -9.06 -24.36
CA LYS A 322 -12.48 -10.23 -24.17
C LYS A 322 -12.17 -10.93 -22.86
N TYR A 323 -12.68 -10.45 -21.75
CA TYR A 323 -12.54 -11.17 -20.48
C TYR A 323 -13.17 -12.56 -20.55
N ALA A 324 -12.55 -13.54 -19.88
CA ALA A 324 -13.07 -14.90 -19.79
C ALA A 324 -14.46 -14.94 -19.13
N ASN A 325 -14.63 -14.23 -17.99
CA ASN A 325 -15.92 -14.07 -17.31
C ASN A 325 -15.86 -12.89 -16.30
N ALA A 326 -16.01 -11.66 -16.80
CA ALA A 326 -15.98 -10.46 -15.96
C ALA A 326 -17.08 -10.45 -14.87
N ASP A 327 -18.30 -10.87 -15.20
CA ASP A 327 -19.43 -10.96 -14.25
C ASP A 327 -19.16 -11.96 -13.10
N GLY A 328 -18.28 -12.94 -13.33
CA GLY A 328 -17.81 -13.88 -12.31
C GLY A 328 -16.49 -13.48 -11.63
N GLY A 329 -15.97 -12.29 -11.91
CA GLY A 329 -14.69 -11.81 -11.37
C GLY A 329 -13.45 -12.49 -11.97
N ASP A 330 -13.59 -13.13 -13.14
CA ASP A 330 -12.49 -13.70 -13.92
C ASP A 330 -12.14 -12.77 -15.10
N PHE A 331 -11.13 -11.95 -14.84
CA PHE A 331 -10.59 -10.97 -15.79
C PHE A 331 -9.45 -11.53 -16.63
N THR A 332 -9.35 -12.86 -16.77
CA THR A 332 -8.35 -13.45 -17.66
C THR A 332 -8.56 -12.97 -19.09
N ILE A 333 -7.50 -12.47 -19.72
CA ILE A 333 -7.50 -11.98 -21.09
C ILE A 333 -6.86 -13.05 -22.00
N PRO A 334 -7.58 -13.57 -23.01
CA PRO A 334 -7.05 -14.49 -24.00
C PRO A 334 -5.81 -13.92 -24.70
N SER A 335 -4.84 -14.77 -24.99
CA SER A 335 -3.57 -14.34 -25.61
C SER A 335 -3.69 -13.78 -27.02
N ASP A 336 -4.83 -14.00 -27.70
CA ASP A 336 -5.14 -13.44 -29.02
C ASP A 336 -5.84 -12.06 -28.94
N ASP A 337 -6.14 -11.58 -27.74
CA ASP A 337 -6.63 -10.22 -27.51
C ASP A 337 -5.43 -9.24 -27.42
N PRO A 338 -5.46 -8.10 -28.11
CA PRO A 338 -4.33 -7.16 -28.11
C PRO A 338 -4.05 -6.53 -26.74
N CYS A 339 -5.03 -6.47 -25.82
CA CYS A 339 -4.76 -6.04 -24.44
C CYS A 339 -3.84 -7.02 -23.69
N ALA A 340 -3.74 -8.29 -24.12
CA ALA A 340 -2.89 -9.28 -23.46
C ALA A 340 -1.40 -8.94 -23.58
N GLU A 341 -0.97 -8.37 -24.70
CA GLU A 341 0.41 -7.93 -24.90
C GLU A 341 0.77 -6.76 -23.98
N ILE A 342 -0.18 -5.82 -23.82
CA ILE A 342 -0.03 -4.66 -22.93
C ILE A 342 0.24 -5.11 -21.49
N ILE A 343 -0.59 -6.02 -20.96
CA ILE A 343 -0.46 -6.46 -19.56
C ILE A 343 0.72 -7.42 -19.36
N ALA A 344 1.12 -8.19 -20.40
CA ALA A 344 2.25 -9.11 -20.34
C ALA A 344 3.63 -8.41 -20.37
N GLY A 345 3.69 -7.16 -20.85
CA GLY A 345 4.91 -6.35 -20.87
C GLY A 345 5.46 -5.98 -19.48
N VAL A 346 4.69 -6.24 -18.41
CA VAL A 346 5.08 -5.96 -17.03
C VAL A 346 5.91 -7.12 -16.47
N ALA A 347 7.23 -6.94 -16.40
CA ALA A 347 8.09 -7.90 -15.74
C ALA A 347 7.66 -8.06 -14.27
N ALA A 348 7.51 -9.31 -13.80
CA ALA A 348 7.30 -9.63 -12.39
C ALA A 348 8.41 -9.05 -11.47
N GLU A 349 9.53 -8.65 -12.07
CA GLU A 349 10.79 -8.21 -11.49
C GLU A 349 11.04 -6.69 -11.52
N THR A 350 10.01 -5.82 -11.52
CA THR A 350 10.24 -4.48 -10.94
C THR A 350 10.46 -4.68 -9.45
N ALA A 351 11.72 -4.90 -9.09
CA ALA A 351 12.18 -5.34 -7.80
C ALA A 351 11.57 -4.49 -6.68
N ALA A 352 11.20 -5.17 -5.57
CA ALA A 352 11.32 -4.55 -4.27
C ALA A 352 12.67 -3.80 -4.21
N PRO A 353 12.74 -2.59 -3.63
CA PRO A 353 14.02 -1.90 -3.54
C PRO A 353 15.07 -2.87 -3.02
N GLU A 354 16.13 -3.08 -3.80
CA GLU A 354 17.26 -3.92 -3.39
C GLU A 354 17.62 -3.56 -1.95
N GLU A 355 17.89 -4.56 -1.11
CA GLU A 355 18.55 -4.32 0.17
C GLU A 355 19.81 -3.51 -0.12
N VAL A 356 19.74 -2.20 0.11
CA VAL A 356 20.93 -1.35 0.09
C VAL A 356 21.73 -1.80 1.30
N GLY A 357 22.65 -2.72 1.03
CA GLY A 357 23.68 -3.16 1.95
C GLY A 357 24.29 -1.95 2.64
N SER A 358 24.65 -2.14 3.91
CA SER A 358 25.18 -1.15 4.85
C SER A 358 26.32 -0.31 4.28
N GLY A 359 25.98 0.65 3.43
CA GLY A 359 26.82 1.72 2.96
C GLY A 359 26.58 2.88 3.92
N SER A 360 27.63 3.26 4.64
CA SER A 360 27.67 4.45 5.49
C SER A 360 27.16 5.68 4.73
N SER A 361 25.86 5.96 4.82
CA SER A 361 25.25 7.17 4.28
C SER A 361 25.76 8.35 5.10
N ALA A 362 26.43 9.29 4.44
CA ALA A 362 26.71 10.59 5.03
C ALA A 362 25.39 11.19 5.53
N ALA A 363 25.28 11.35 6.85
CA ALA A 363 24.06 11.77 7.51
C ALA A 363 23.61 13.13 6.97
N VAL A 364 22.44 13.15 6.32
CA VAL A 364 21.62 14.35 6.19
C VAL A 364 21.42 14.89 7.61
N GLU A 365 21.86 16.12 7.87
CA GLU A 365 21.90 16.70 9.21
C GLU A 365 20.48 16.92 9.76
N THR A 366 19.91 15.87 10.36
CA THR A 366 18.57 15.89 10.92
C THR A 366 18.56 16.44 12.34
N VAL A 367 17.75 17.47 12.58
CA VAL A 367 17.37 17.87 13.94
C VAL A 367 16.44 16.77 14.48
N THR A 368 16.79 16.16 15.62
CA THR A 368 16.00 15.06 16.21
C THR A 368 15.46 15.45 17.56
N ILE A 369 14.26 14.96 17.91
CA ILE A 369 13.62 15.21 19.22
C ILE A 369 13.07 13.91 19.80
N ARG A 370 13.27 13.69 21.10
CA ARG A 370 12.75 12.56 21.88
C ARG A 370 12.24 13.06 23.23
N ALA A 371 11.20 12.43 23.76
CA ALA A 371 10.80 12.58 25.16
C ALA A 371 11.07 11.28 25.91
N ASN A 372 11.39 11.39 27.20
CA ASN A 372 11.49 10.23 28.07
C ASN A 372 10.15 9.53 28.34
N ARG A 373 9.02 10.17 28.02
CA ARG A 373 7.66 9.63 28.19
C ARG A 373 6.74 10.15 27.08
N ARG A 374 5.90 9.27 26.52
CA ARG A 374 4.87 9.60 25.52
C ARG A 374 3.52 9.97 26.14
N SER A 375 3.35 9.78 27.45
CA SER A 375 2.16 10.19 28.19
C SER A 375 2.57 10.86 29.50
N VAL A 376 2.06 12.06 29.77
CA VAL A 376 2.42 12.88 30.93
C VAL A 376 1.17 13.55 31.52
N ARG A 377 1.13 13.75 32.84
CA ARG A 377 0.08 14.57 33.47
C ARG A 377 0.30 16.04 33.15
N ARG A 378 -0.78 16.81 33.02
CA ARG A 378 -0.75 18.25 32.79
C ARG A 378 0.27 18.95 33.71
N LEU A 379 1.09 19.83 33.13
CA LEU A 379 2.15 20.59 33.80
C LEU A 379 3.26 19.77 34.48
N ARG A 380 3.25 18.43 34.43
CA ARG A 380 4.38 17.64 34.88
C ARG A 380 5.56 17.80 33.92
N PRO A 381 6.80 17.95 34.42
CA PRO A 381 7.98 18.08 33.58
C PRO A 381 8.19 16.84 32.69
N VAL A 382 8.38 17.05 31.40
CA VAL A 382 8.84 16.04 30.44
C VAL A 382 10.30 16.34 30.10
N ARG A 383 11.16 15.33 30.16
CA ARG A 383 12.55 15.48 29.71
C ARG A 383 12.58 15.30 28.19
N ILE A 384 13.03 16.33 27.50
CA ILE A 384 13.28 16.32 26.07
C ILE A 384 14.77 16.18 25.83
N THR A 385 15.13 15.34 24.87
CA THR A 385 16.51 15.12 24.40
C THR A 385 16.51 15.10 22.89
N GLY A 386 17.64 15.42 22.28
CA GLY A 386 17.76 15.34 20.84
C GLY A 386 19.18 15.61 20.38
N ARG A 387 19.35 15.65 19.06
CA ARG A 387 20.59 16.04 18.39
C ARG A 387 20.32 17.06 17.31
N ALA A 388 21.24 17.98 17.13
CA ALA A 388 21.29 18.93 16.02
C ALA A 388 22.76 19.31 15.80
N LYS A 389 23.15 19.50 14.54
CA LYS A 389 24.50 19.95 14.16
C LYS A 389 24.35 21.18 13.28
N GLY A 390 25.29 22.12 13.37
CA GLY A 390 25.22 23.39 12.64
C GLY A 390 24.44 24.52 13.33
N ALA A 391 24.07 24.38 14.61
CA ALA A 391 23.46 25.44 15.41
C ALA A 391 23.93 25.42 16.87
N ASP A 392 23.96 26.59 17.53
CA ASP A 392 24.36 26.72 18.94
C ASP A 392 23.22 26.39 19.93
N SER A 393 21.98 26.43 19.45
CA SER A 393 20.80 26.19 20.28
C SER A 393 19.62 25.64 19.49
N VAL A 394 18.71 24.99 20.21
CA VAL A 394 17.47 24.46 19.68
C VAL A 394 16.28 24.97 20.48
N THR A 395 15.21 25.34 19.80
CA THR A 395 13.96 25.77 20.41
C THR A 395 12.93 24.65 20.30
N VAL A 396 12.42 24.17 21.43
CA VAL A 396 11.32 23.21 21.44
C VAL A 396 10.00 23.97 21.44
N ARG A 397 9.10 23.61 20.51
CA ARG A 397 7.77 24.18 20.35
C ARG A 397 6.70 23.11 20.53
N VAL A 398 5.49 23.51 20.90
CA VAL A 398 4.28 22.67 20.97
C VAL A 398 3.21 23.18 20.01
N ARG A 399 2.52 22.27 19.33
CA ARG A 399 1.39 22.60 18.45
C ARG A 399 0.15 22.91 19.30
N ARG A 400 -0.45 24.07 19.05
CA ARG A 400 -1.78 24.49 19.50
C ARG A 400 -2.66 24.79 18.29
N SER A 401 -3.96 25.01 18.52
CA SER A 401 -4.91 25.42 17.47
C SER A 401 -4.47 26.69 16.73
N SER A 402 -3.92 27.67 17.45
CA SER A 402 -3.39 28.93 16.88
C SER A 402 -1.94 28.84 16.37
N GLY A 403 -1.40 27.64 16.18
CA GLY A 403 -0.06 27.43 15.65
C GLY A 403 0.95 26.88 16.66
N TRP A 404 2.24 26.98 16.31
CA TRP A 404 3.33 26.51 17.15
C TRP A 404 3.71 27.53 18.22
N ARG A 405 3.83 27.09 19.48
CA ARG A 405 4.23 27.93 20.63
C ARG A 405 5.50 27.42 21.27
N LYS A 406 6.41 28.33 21.61
CA LYS A 406 7.67 28.00 22.28
C LYS A 406 7.44 27.41 23.67
N LEU A 407 8.06 26.27 23.95
CA LEU A 407 8.14 25.66 25.29
C LEU A 407 9.45 26.01 25.99
N GLY A 408 10.55 26.18 25.24
CA GLY A 408 11.87 26.48 25.79
C GLY A 408 12.97 26.41 24.74
N THR A 409 14.18 26.81 25.14
CA THR A 409 15.40 26.73 24.31
C THR A 409 16.49 25.99 25.10
N ALA A 410 17.31 25.19 24.43
CA ALA A 410 18.48 24.53 25.01
C ALA A 410 19.71 24.78 24.16
N HIS A 411 20.86 24.86 24.82
CA HIS A 411 22.16 24.83 24.16
C HIS A 411 22.44 23.44 23.58
N ILE A 412 23.08 23.41 22.41
CA ILE A 412 23.55 22.20 21.75
C ILE A 412 25.03 22.02 22.14
N ALA A 413 25.37 20.89 22.76
CA ALA A 413 26.75 20.59 23.13
C ALA A 413 27.63 20.36 21.89
N SER A 414 28.96 20.40 22.06
CA SER A 414 29.93 20.19 20.97
C SER A 414 29.76 18.87 20.21
N ASN A 415 29.20 17.85 20.84
CA ASN A 415 28.86 16.57 20.21
C ASN A 415 27.47 16.55 19.52
N GLY A 416 26.83 17.70 19.37
CA GLY A 416 25.52 17.89 18.76
C GLY A 416 24.34 17.52 19.65
N ALA A 417 24.55 17.06 20.89
CA ALA A 417 23.44 16.65 21.76
C ALA A 417 22.84 17.83 22.54
N TYR A 418 21.53 17.81 22.75
CA TYR A 418 20.84 18.74 23.63
C TYR A 418 19.84 18.04 24.56
N ARG A 419 19.51 18.70 25.66
CA ARG A 419 18.49 18.25 26.61
C ARG A 419 17.82 19.42 27.32
N MET A 420 16.53 19.27 27.62
CA MET A 420 15.78 20.22 28.44
C MET A 420 14.63 19.55 29.19
N ARG A 421 13.99 20.29 30.10
CA ARG A 421 12.71 19.90 30.69
C ARG A 421 11.65 20.90 30.26
N VAL A 422 10.53 20.41 29.73
CA VAL A 422 9.39 21.25 29.32
C VAL A 422 8.16 20.88 30.14
N ARG A 423 7.25 21.85 30.32
CA ARG A 423 5.93 21.64 30.93
C ARG A 423 4.87 22.04 29.92
N ILE A 424 3.85 21.20 29.76
CA ILE A 424 2.79 21.41 28.77
C ILE A 424 1.48 21.59 29.52
N ALA A 425 0.87 22.75 29.33
CA ALA A 425 -0.33 23.16 30.06
C ALA A 425 -1.62 22.59 29.46
N ASP A 426 -1.64 22.33 28.15
CA ASP A 426 -2.88 22.03 27.45
C ASP A 426 -3.10 20.51 27.35
N PRO A 427 -4.22 19.98 27.83
CA PRO A 427 -4.49 18.54 27.84
C PRO A 427 -4.93 18.00 26.47
N GLY A 428 -4.65 16.73 26.20
CA GLY A 428 -4.95 16.02 24.94
C GLY A 428 -3.68 15.57 24.21
N ARG A 429 -3.83 15.15 22.96
CA ARG A 429 -2.68 14.82 22.09
C ARG A 429 -1.95 16.11 21.71
N ARG A 430 -0.62 16.14 21.86
CA ARG A 430 0.23 17.30 21.57
C ARG A 430 1.40 16.87 20.72
N ALA A 431 1.69 17.65 19.68
CA ALA A 431 2.90 17.51 18.89
C ALA A 431 3.92 18.54 19.38
N LEU A 432 5.16 18.09 19.57
CA LEU A 432 6.30 18.95 19.87
C LEU A 432 7.25 18.90 18.68
N LYS A 433 7.94 19.98 18.37
CA LYS A 433 9.07 19.95 17.43
C LYS A 433 10.27 20.68 18.01
N ALA A 434 11.44 20.33 17.55
CA ALA A 434 12.68 21.04 17.84
C ALA A 434 13.11 21.82 16.59
N GLU A 435 13.40 23.09 16.76
CA GLU A 435 13.78 24.01 15.68
C GLU A 435 15.18 24.54 15.97
N ALA A 436 16.12 24.22 15.09
CA ALA A 436 17.49 24.71 15.15
C ALA A 436 17.70 25.75 14.04
N LYS A 437 17.95 27.00 14.43
CA LYS A 437 18.04 28.13 13.50
C LYS A 437 19.17 27.87 12.48
N GLY A 438 18.84 27.95 11.19
CA GLY A 438 19.80 27.74 10.09
C GLY A 438 20.03 26.27 9.73
N VAL A 439 19.44 25.33 10.45
CA VAL A 439 19.56 23.88 10.20
C VAL A 439 18.21 23.30 9.76
N GLY A 440 17.14 23.64 10.47
CA GLY A 440 15.78 23.18 10.15
C GLY A 440 15.01 22.72 11.37
N ASP A 441 13.91 22.01 11.10
CA ASP A 441 13.00 21.48 12.12
C ASP A 441 13.11 19.97 12.23
N SER A 442 12.89 19.45 13.43
CA SER A 442 12.71 18.02 13.64
C SER A 442 11.33 17.55 13.20
N ALA A 443 11.23 16.27 12.87
CA ALA A 443 9.94 15.57 12.85
C ALA A 443 9.18 15.81 14.18
N PRO A 444 7.84 15.99 14.16
CA PRO A 444 7.07 16.24 15.36
C PRO A 444 7.02 15.04 16.32
N LEU A 445 7.48 15.23 17.55
CA LEU A 445 7.29 14.34 18.68
C LEU A 445 5.86 14.44 19.25
N ARG A 446 5.03 13.42 19.00
CA ARG A 446 3.69 13.34 19.62
C ARG A 446 3.74 12.76 21.04
N LEU A 447 2.96 13.36 21.95
CA LEU A 447 2.74 12.90 23.32
C LEU A 447 1.31 13.21 23.81
N ARG A 448 0.79 12.43 24.76
CA ARG A 448 -0.51 12.63 25.41
C ARG A 448 -0.36 13.38 26.73
N VAL A 449 -1.02 14.52 26.88
CA VAL A 449 -1.10 15.28 28.14
C VAL A 449 -2.44 14.97 28.83
N ARG A 450 -2.40 14.26 29.97
CA ARG A 450 -3.60 13.87 30.73
C ARG A 450 -4.10 15.04 31.59
N LYS A 451 -5.42 15.20 31.71
CA LYS A 451 -6.05 16.27 32.52
C LYS A 451 -5.74 16.14 34.03
N SER A 452 -5.42 14.91 34.51
CA SER A 452 -5.07 14.59 35.89
C SER A 452 -3.92 13.59 36.01
#